data_AF-A0A024TWV1-F1
#
_entry.id   AF-A0A024TWV1-F1
#
_cell.length_a   1.000
_cell.length_b   1.000
_cell.length_c   1.000
_cell.angle_alpha   90.00
_cell.angle_beta   90.00
_cell.angle_gamma   90.00
#
_symmetry.space_group_name_H-M   'P 1'
#
loop_
_entity.id
_entity.type
_entity.pdbx_description
1 polymer ?
#
loop_
_entity_poly.entity_id
_entity_poly.type
_entity_poly.pdbx_seq_one_letter_code
_entity_poly.pdbx_strand_id
1 'polypeptide(L)' 'MGKACRDMAEALRDCMCEKECMSDGTKTLKECLRMEEFRHECKEYRLAYFECKRGQIDMRQRIRGPKGGATNT' A
#
# COMPACT_ATOMS: atom_id res chain seq x y z
N MET A 1 13.63 -7.44 -0.70
CA MET A 1 12.86 -6.32 -1.29
C MET A 1 13.21 -5.04 -0.55
N GLY A 2 13.47 -3.94 -1.26
CA GLY A 2 13.90 -2.67 -0.64
C GLY A 2 12.84 -2.10 0.32
N LYS A 3 13.29 -1.53 1.43
CA LYS A 3 12.45 -1.02 2.53
C LYS A 3 11.56 0.18 2.15
N ALA A 4 11.74 0.74 0.95
CA ALA A 4 11.21 2.03 0.53
C ALA A 4 9.67 2.15 0.45
N CYS A 5 8.90 1.06 0.56
CA CYS A 5 7.43 1.11 0.62
C CYS A 5 6.84 0.30 1.77
N ARG A 6 7.64 -0.06 2.78
CA ARG A 6 7.17 -0.93 3.86
C ARG A 6 6.02 -0.27 4.62
N ASP A 7 6.16 1.00 4.97
CA ASP A 7 5.18 1.67 5.82
C ASP A 7 3.85 1.87 5.08
N MET A 8 3.86 2.12 3.76
CA MET A 8 2.64 2.16 2.95
C MET A 8 1.99 0.78 2.82
N ALA A 9 2.79 -0.28 2.75
CA ALA A 9 2.29 -1.64 2.69
C ALA A 9 1.65 -2.06 4.03
N GLU A 10 2.25 -1.66 5.14
CA GLU A 10 1.72 -1.88 6.49
C GLU A 10 0.40 -1.11 6.68
N ALA A 11 0.35 0.18 6.34
CA ALA A 11 -0.89 0.96 6.41
C ALA A 11 -2.02 0.37 5.54
N LEU A 12 -1.70 -0.12 4.34
CA LEU A 12 -2.67 -0.78 3.48
C LEU A 12 -3.13 -2.13 4.05
N ARG A 13 -2.23 -2.91 4.65
CA ARG A 13 -2.57 -4.16 5.34
C ARG A 13 -3.51 -3.87 6.51
N ASP A 14 -3.18 -2.88 7.33
CA ASP A 14 -3.93 -2.57 8.54
C ASP A 14 -5.37 -2.14 8.18
N CYS A 15 -5.54 -1.31 7.14
CA CYS A 15 -6.87 -1.01 6.60
C CYS A 15 -7.62 -2.28 6.15
N MET A 16 -6.96 -3.21 5.46
CA MET A 16 -7.60 -4.45 4.99
C MET A 16 -7.95 -5.42 6.14
N CYS A 17 -7.23 -5.36 7.25
CA CYS A 17 -7.56 -6.09 8.48
C CYS A 17 -8.77 -5.46 9.18
N GLU A 18 -8.85 -4.13 9.27
CA GLU A 18 -10.00 -3.42 9.83
C GLU A 18 -11.29 -3.70 9.06
N LYS A 19 -11.19 -3.92 7.75
CA LYS A 19 -12.32 -4.24 6.88
C LYS A 19 -12.61 -5.75 6.77
N GLU A 20 -12.06 -6.56 7.67
CA GLU A 20 -12.32 -8.01 7.75
C GLU A 20 -11.92 -8.82 6.51
N CYS A 21 -11.17 -8.25 5.57
CA CYS A 21 -10.70 -9.04 4.42
C CYS A 21 -9.57 -9.98 4.82
N MET A 22 -8.69 -9.53 5.71
CA MET A 22 -7.52 -10.28 6.20
C MET A 22 -7.64 -10.73 7.65
N SER A 23 -8.78 -10.47 8.33
CA SER A 23 -8.98 -10.78 9.75
C SER A 23 -8.73 -12.25 10.08
N ASP A 24 -9.20 -13.14 9.21
CA ASP A 24 -9.19 -14.58 9.45
C ASP A 24 -7.87 -15.25 9.04
N GLY A 25 -6.93 -14.48 8.47
CA GLY A 25 -5.64 -14.97 7.99
C GLY A 25 -5.72 -15.90 6.76
N THR A 26 -6.92 -16.15 6.23
CA THR A 26 -7.15 -17.05 5.10
C THR A 26 -6.80 -16.41 3.75
N LYS A 27 -7.01 -15.10 3.64
CA LYS A 27 -6.79 -14.32 2.42
C LYS A 27 -5.51 -13.51 2.53
N THR A 28 -4.73 -13.55 1.47
CA THR A 28 -3.56 -12.69 1.30
C THR A 28 -3.99 -11.29 0.89
N LEU A 29 -3.12 -10.29 1.16
CA LEU A 29 -3.36 -8.91 0.72
C LEU A 29 -3.65 -8.81 -0.79
N LYS A 30 -3.00 -9.67 -1.60
CA LYS A 30 -3.21 -9.72 -3.06
C LYS A 30 -4.59 -10.24 -3.46
N GLU A 31 -5.20 -11.11 -2.66
CA GLU A 31 -6.57 -11.57 -2.86
C GLU A 31 -7.56 -10.48 -2.48
N CYS A 32 -7.36 -9.84 -1.32
CA CYS A 32 -8.16 -8.70 -0.89
C CYS A 32 -8.15 -7.55 -1.89
N LEU A 33 -6.99 -7.27 -2.50
CA LEU A 33 -6.86 -6.23 -3.51
C LEU A 33 -7.69 -6.48 -4.78
N ARG A 34 -8.04 -7.74 -5.08
CA ARG A 34 -8.84 -8.12 -6.25
C ARG A 34 -10.35 -8.03 -6.02
N MET A 35 -10.79 -7.96 -4.77
CA MET A 35 -12.22 -7.88 -4.44
C MET A 35 -12.73 -6.46 -4.63
N GLU A 36 -13.90 -6.32 -5.26
CA GLU A 36 -14.51 -5.00 -5.50
C GLU A 36 -15.06 -4.36 -4.23
N GLU A 37 -15.54 -5.17 -3.28
CA GLU A 37 -16.08 -4.73 -1.99
C GLU A 37 -15.10 -3.80 -1.26
N PHE A 38 -13.81 -4.17 -1.23
CA PHE A 38 -12.79 -3.37 -0.55
C PHE A 38 -12.19 -2.27 -1.44
N ARG A 39 -12.57 -2.16 -2.73
CA ARG A 39 -11.97 -1.21 -3.70
C ARG A 39 -12.05 0.23 -3.21
N HIS A 40 -13.19 0.60 -2.62
CA HIS A 40 -13.49 1.96 -2.20
C HIS A 40 -13.02 2.25 -0.78
N GLU A 41 -13.07 1.26 0.12
CA GLU A 41 -12.80 1.47 1.55
C GLU A 41 -11.34 1.81 1.86
N CYS A 42 -10.40 1.16 1.17
CA CYS A 42 -8.96 1.42 1.35
C CYS A 42 -8.35 2.15 0.13
N LYS A 43 -9.13 3.02 -0.54
CA LYS A 43 -8.71 3.69 -1.79
C LYS A 43 -7.45 4.54 -1.61
N GLU A 44 -7.36 5.28 -0.51
CA GLU A 44 -6.22 6.18 -0.24
C GLU A 44 -4.93 5.39 0.00
N TYR A 45 -4.97 4.38 0.86
CA TYR A 45 -3.83 3.50 1.12
C TYR A 45 -3.41 2.70 -0.13
N ARG A 46 -4.37 2.26 -0.95
CA ARG A 46 -4.09 1.63 -2.25
C ARG A 46 -3.32 2.58 -3.16
N LEU A 47 -3.77 3.83 -3.27
CA LEU A 47 -3.13 4.84 -4.10
C LEU A 47 -1.71 5.12 -3.59
N ALA A 48 -1.53 5.34 -2.29
CA ALA A 48 -0.22 5.59 -1.69
C ALA A 48 0.77 4.43 -1.94
N TYR A 49 0.34 3.19 -1.73
CA TYR A 49 1.18 2.02 -2.00
C TYR A 49 1.50 1.88 -3.50
N PHE A 50 0.53 2.11 -4.38
CA PHE A 50 0.73 2.09 -5.83
C PHE A 50 1.72 3.18 -6.28
N GLU A 51 1.57 4.41 -5.80
CA GLU A 51 2.47 5.52 -6.12
C GLU A 51 3.88 5.26 -5.62
N CYS A 52 4.03 4.68 -4.43
CA CYS A 52 5.33 4.29 -3.90
C CYS A 52 6.01 3.25 -4.80
N LYS A 53 5.30 2.17 -5.17
CA LYS A 53 5.83 1.12 -6.05
C LYS A 53 6.16 1.66 -7.45
N ARG A 54 5.33 2.54 -7.99
CA ARG A 54 5.59 3.23 -9.27
C ARG A 54 6.84 4.12 -9.16
N GLY A 55 7.00 4.82 -8.04
CA GLY A 55 8.15 5.68 -7.77
C GLY A 55 9.48 4.93 -7.67
N GLN A 56 9.48 3.65 -7.27
CA GLN A 56 10.69 2.82 -7.28
C GLN A 56 11.23 2.54 -8.69
N ILE A 57 10.37 2.58 -9.71
CA ILE A 57 10.73 2.32 -11.12
C ILE A 57 10.93 3.64 -11.87
N ASP A 58 10.27 4.72 -11.43
CA ASP A 58 10.43 6.06 -11.99
C ASP A 58 11.74 6.72 -11.53
N MET A 59 12.74 6.69 -12.42
CA MET A 59 14.06 7.29 -12.18
C MET A 59 14.00 8.79 -11.84
N ARG A 60 12.93 9.51 -12.23
CA ARG A 60 12.75 10.93 -11.88
C ARG A 60 12.51 11.14 -10.38
N GLN A 61 11.95 10.15 -9.68
CA GLN A 61 11.74 10.21 -8.23
C GLN A 61 13.05 10.05 -7.45
N ARG A 62 14.13 9.57 -8.08
CA ARG A 62 15.46 9.51 -7.44
C ARG A 62 15.96 10.90 -7.02
N ILE A 63 15.61 11.94 -7.78
CA ILE A 63 16.00 13.32 -7.51
C ILE A 63 14.95 14.03 -6.64
N ARG A 64 13.67 13.78 -6.89
CA ARG A 64 12.55 14.48 -6.23
C ARG A 64 12.14 13.89 -4.88
N GLY A 65 12.61 12.69 -4.57
CA GLY A 65 12.16 11.91 -3.42
C GLY A 65 10.86 11.15 -3.69
N PRO A 66 10.57 10.10 -2.91
CA PRO A 66 9.35 9.31 -3.04
C PRO A 66 8.11 10.12 -2.62
N LYS A 67 7.00 9.94 -3.36
CA LYS A 67 5.69 10.52 -3.02
C LYS A 67 4.89 9.54 -2.16
N GLY A 68 4.23 10.04 -1.12
CA GLY A 68 3.34 9.26 -0.26
C GLY A 68 4.02 8.51 0.88
N GLY A 69 5.31 8.79 1.13
CA GLY A 69 6.05 8.30 2.29
C GLY A 69 5.73 9.10 3.55
N ALA A 70 5.21 8.48 4.62
CA ALA A 70 5.32 9.08 5.94
C ALA A 70 6.81 9.06 6.31
N THR A 71 7.51 10.18 6.09
CA THR A 71 8.84 10.40 6.66
C THR A 71 8.64 10.59 8.16
N ASN A 72 8.62 9.51 8.93
CA ASN A 72 8.73 9.60 10.38
C ASN A 72 10.21 9.40 10.78
N THR A 73 11.02 10.39 10.42
CA THR A 73 12.27 10.84 11.06
C THR A 73 12.84 12.03 10.29
#